data_AF-A0A1J4USP8-F1
#
_entry.id   AF-A0A1J4USP8-F1
#
_cell.length_a   1.000
_cell.length_b   1.000
_cell.length_c   1.000
_cell.angle_alpha   90.00
_cell.angle_beta   90.00
_cell.angle_gamma   90.00
#
_symmetry.space_group_name_H-M   'P 1'
#
loop_
_entity.id
_entity.type
_entity.pdbx_description
1 polymer ?
#
loop_
_entity_poly.entity_id
_entity_poly.type
_entity_poly.pdbx_seq_one_letter_code
_entity_poly.pdbx_strand_id
1 'polypeptide(L)'
;MAASKKLLYAFGFLIIASFLFGMLWPIMITDSASPSPTPQQSQDFEGQGQTTAKIASFSSDYLVECNATNAKTLLEGVEGVGLTFTVASGLYSVTGQNASSRAIYEALADYCEPWIYRNAKLEYASSLELDANTTLPAYVLNQLPAYVGGFHEEGDEIKVNVLIQVTDGQVVNAQVFEMPETVPLPEPGPFNATDAFNETNQTGEDESNNGSEEQ
;
A
#
# COMPACT_ATOMS: atom_id res chain seq x y z
N MET A 1 -57.84 41.15 -22.50
CA MET A 1 -57.12 40.60 -21.33
C MET A 1 -58.10 39.80 -20.46
N ALA A 2 -58.23 38.48 -20.65
CA ALA A 2 -59.18 37.66 -19.88
C ALA A 2 -58.80 36.15 -19.81
N ALA A 3 -57.52 35.81 -19.89
CA ALA A 3 -57.07 34.41 -19.94
C ALA A 3 -56.17 33.98 -18.75
N SER A 4 -55.85 34.88 -17.81
CA SER A 4 -54.88 34.61 -16.74
C SER A 4 -55.47 34.07 -15.43
N LYS A 5 -56.80 34.17 -15.22
CA LYS A 5 -57.42 33.70 -13.97
C LYS A 5 -57.77 32.21 -13.97
N LYS A 6 -58.08 31.61 -15.13
CA LYS A 6 -58.45 30.18 -15.21
C LYS A 6 -57.27 29.23 -15.02
N LEU A 7 -56.06 29.64 -15.42
CA LEU A 7 -54.84 28.85 -15.27
C LEU A 7 -54.41 28.73 -13.79
N LEU A 8 -54.61 29.81 -13.01
CA LEU A 8 -54.22 29.85 -11.60
C LEU A 8 -55.07 28.91 -10.73
N TYR A 9 -56.38 28.84 -10.98
CA TYR A 9 -57.29 27.93 -10.26
C TYR A 9 -57.04 26.46 -10.63
N ALA A 10 -56.69 26.16 -11.89
CA ALA A 10 -56.37 24.79 -12.31
C ALA A 10 -55.10 24.26 -11.64
N PHE A 11 -54.09 25.12 -11.46
CA PHE A 11 -52.84 24.74 -10.79
C PHE A 11 -52.99 24.57 -9.28
N GLY A 12 -53.79 25.43 -8.62
CA GLY A 12 -54.08 25.31 -7.19
C GLY A 12 -54.85 24.04 -6.84
N PHE A 13 -55.80 23.63 -7.68
CA PHE A 13 -56.55 22.38 -7.46
C PHE A 13 -55.68 21.14 -7.59
N LEU A 14 -54.71 21.12 -8.52
CA LEU A 14 -53.78 20.00 -8.72
C LEU A 14 -52.84 19.80 -7.52
N ILE A 15 -52.38 20.88 -6.89
CA ILE A 15 -51.52 20.80 -5.69
C ILE A 15 -52.32 20.27 -4.49
N ILE A 16 -53.55 20.74 -4.29
CA ILE A 16 -54.38 20.27 -3.16
C ILE A 16 -54.77 18.79 -3.37
N ALA A 17 -55.08 18.39 -4.61
CA ALA A 17 -55.39 17.00 -4.93
C ALA A 17 -54.19 16.05 -4.73
N SER A 18 -52.95 16.49 -5.00
CA SER A 18 -51.76 15.66 -4.78
C SER A 18 -51.46 15.46 -3.29
N PHE A 19 -51.69 16.46 -2.43
CA PHE A 19 -51.55 16.31 -0.98
C PHE A 19 -52.59 15.36 -0.38
N LEU A 20 -53.83 15.34 -0.90
CA LEU A 20 -54.87 14.43 -0.42
C LEU A 20 -54.64 12.97 -0.86
N PHE A 21 -54.07 12.74 -2.05
CA PHE A 21 -53.72 11.38 -2.50
C PHE A 21 -52.44 10.83 -1.83
N GLY A 22 -51.52 11.70 -1.40
CA GLY A 22 -50.29 11.29 -0.69
C GLY A 22 -50.52 10.80 0.75
N MET A 23 -51.59 11.27 1.42
CA MET A 23 -51.84 10.91 2.83
C MET A 23 -52.71 9.66 3.03
N LEU A 24 -53.32 9.11 1.97
CA LEU A 24 -54.24 7.96 2.06
C LEU A 24 -53.60 6.61 1.69
N TRP A 25 -52.33 6.57 1.29
CA TRP A 25 -51.66 5.32 0.89
C TRP A 25 -50.97 4.47 1.99
N PRO A 26 -50.68 4.93 3.23
CA PRO A 26 -49.96 4.08 4.17
C PRO A 26 -50.86 3.14 5.00
N ILE A 27 -52.16 3.03 4.73
CA ILE A 27 -53.07 2.19 5.52
C ILE A 27 -53.71 1.12 4.63
N MET A 28 -52.93 0.10 4.26
CA MET A 28 -53.36 -1.30 4.01
C MET A 28 -52.15 -2.11 3.54
N ILE A 29 -51.21 -2.36 4.45
CA ILE A 29 -50.37 -3.57 4.42
C ILE A 29 -50.30 -4.07 5.86
N THR A 30 -51.28 -4.88 6.25
CA THR A 30 -51.05 -5.90 7.27
C THR A 30 -50.43 -7.09 6.56
N ASP A 31 -49.11 -7.20 6.63
CA ASP A 31 -48.44 -8.49 6.59
C ASP A 31 -47.08 -8.38 7.26
N SER A 32 -46.95 -9.16 8.34
CA SER A 32 -45.74 -9.57 9.05
C SER A 32 -44.89 -8.45 9.67
N ALA A 33 -44.62 -8.59 10.96
CA ALA A 33 -43.51 -7.90 11.61
C ALA A 33 -42.22 -8.22 10.83
N SER A 34 -41.88 -7.38 9.86
CA SER A 34 -40.54 -7.31 9.31
C SER A 34 -39.63 -7.01 10.50
N PRO A 35 -38.57 -7.80 10.78
CA PRO A 35 -37.63 -7.42 11.80
C PRO A 35 -37.19 -6.00 11.45
N SER A 36 -37.41 -5.07 12.38
CA SER A 36 -36.81 -3.74 12.29
C SER A 36 -35.36 -3.98 11.88
N PRO A 37 -34.84 -3.41 10.77
CA PRO A 37 -33.42 -3.50 10.51
C PRO A 37 -32.79 -2.94 11.78
N THR A 38 -32.12 -3.81 12.54
CA THR A 38 -31.25 -3.38 13.61
C THR A 38 -30.42 -2.28 12.97
N PRO A 39 -30.35 -1.05 13.54
CA PRO A 39 -29.44 -0.05 13.01
C PRO A 39 -28.11 -0.78 12.90
N GLN A 40 -27.68 -0.97 11.66
CA GLN A 40 -26.41 -1.60 11.36
C GLN A 40 -25.44 -0.64 12.02
N GLN A 41 -24.99 -1.01 13.23
CA GLN A 41 -24.05 -0.19 13.96
C GLN A 41 -22.95 0.03 12.97
N SER A 42 -22.71 1.30 12.70
CA SER A 42 -21.66 1.75 11.84
C SER A 42 -20.38 1.38 12.58
N GLN A 43 -19.95 0.13 12.36
CA GLN A 43 -18.86 -0.47 13.10
C GLN A 43 -17.58 0.03 12.45
N ASP A 44 -16.72 0.58 13.29
CA ASP A 44 -15.33 0.77 12.92
C ASP A 44 -14.74 -0.61 12.61
N PHE A 45 -14.16 -0.74 11.42
CA PHE A 45 -13.54 -1.96 10.94
C PHE A 45 -12.09 -1.66 10.56
N GLU A 46 -11.17 -2.46 11.10
CA GLU A 46 -9.78 -2.49 10.67
C GLU A 46 -9.52 -3.86 10.04
N GLY A 47 -9.15 -3.84 8.77
CA GLY A 47 -8.89 -5.05 7.98
C GLY A 47 -7.55 -4.99 7.30
N GLN A 48 -6.95 -6.16 7.09
CA GLN A 48 -5.76 -6.29 6.27
C GLN A 48 -5.88 -7.48 5.33
N GLY A 49 -5.31 -7.35 4.14
CA GLY A 49 -5.30 -8.44 3.16
C GLY A 49 -4.10 -8.34 2.24
N GLN A 50 -3.68 -9.49 1.73
CA GLN A 50 -2.59 -9.58 0.76
C GLN A 50 -3.14 -9.85 -0.62
N THR A 51 -2.55 -9.21 -1.62
CA THR A 51 -2.91 -9.43 -3.02
C THR A 51 -1.74 -9.12 -3.93
N THR A 52 -1.86 -9.50 -5.20
CA THR A 52 -0.93 -9.10 -6.25
C THR A 52 -1.51 -7.92 -7.00
N ALA A 53 -0.66 -6.96 -7.33
CA ALA A 53 -1.02 -5.83 -8.18
C ALA A 53 0.06 -5.59 -9.22
N LYS A 54 -0.34 -5.04 -10.37
CA LYS A 54 0.58 -4.61 -11.41
C LYS A 54 0.90 -3.13 -11.24
N ILE A 55 2.16 -2.76 -11.40
CA ILE A 55 2.56 -1.35 -11.44
C ILE A 55 2.11 -0.76 -12.78
N ALA A 56 1.13 0.13 -12.74
CA ALA A 56 0.57 0.75 -13.93
C ALA A 56 1.40 1.95 -14.38
N SER A 57 1.84 2.77 -13.42
CA SER A 57 2.66 3.95 -13.67
C SER A 57 3.31 4.44 -12.40
N PHE A 58 4.44 5.15 -12.53
CA PHE A 58 5.04 5.88 -11.41
C PHE A 58 4.73 7.38 -11.45
N SER A 59 4.62 7.97 -10.27
CA SER A 59 4.72 9.42 -10.12
C SER A 59 6.18 9.89 -10.14
N SER A 60 6.37 11.20 -10.15
CA SER A 60 7.67 11.86 -9.99
C SER A 60 8.10 12.03 -8.53
N ASP A 61 7.41 11.36 -7.59
CA ASP A 61 7.62 11.49 -6.15
C ASP A 61 8.27 10.23 -5.55
N TYR A 62 9.34 10.46 -4.81
CA TYR A 62 10.12 9.47 -4.11
C TYR A 62 10.05 9.73 -2.61
N LEU A 63 10.07 8.65 -1.85
CA LEU A 63 10.32 8.65 -0.41
C LEU A 63 11.66 7.95 -0.18
N VAL A 64 12.61 8.64 0.44
CA VAL A 64 13.98 8.18 0.61
C VAL A 64 14.31 8.15 2.10
N GLU A 65 14.65 6.98 2.62
CA GLU A 65 15.17 6.82 3.96
C GLU A 65 16.70 6.77 3.93
N CYS A 66 17.35 7.65 4.68
CA CYS A 66 18.80 7.73 4.84
C CYS A 66 19.13 8.51 6.11
N ASN A 67 19.85 7.91 7.05
CA ASN A 67 20.17 8.54 8.33
C ASN A 67 21.37 9.51 8.30
N ALA A 68 21.94 9.79 7.13
CA ALA A 68 23.08 10.71 6.99
C ALA A 68 22.64 12.17 7.19
N THR A 69 23.45 12.93 7.94
CA THR A 69 23.15 14.34 8.29
C THR A 69 23.18 15.30 7.10
N ASN A 70 23.88 14.94 6.02
CA ASN A 70 24.00 15.69 4.78
C ASN A 70 23.09 15.16 3.64
N ALA A 71 22.24 14.15 3.91
CA ALA A 71 21.45 13.49 2.87
C ALA A 71 20.56 14.46 2.07
N LYS A 72 19.92 15.43 2.73
CA LYS A 72 19.10 16.45 2.06
C LYS A 72 19.89 17.22 0.99
N THR A 73 21.09 17.68 1.33
CA THR A 73 21.95 18.45 0.41
C THR A 73 22.47 17.57 -0.73
N LEU A 74 22.77 16.29 -0.46
CA LEU A 74 23.16 15.33 -1.50
C LEU A 74 22.01 15.09 -2.49
N LEU A 75 20.79 14.89 -1.99
CA LEU A 75 19.58 14.69 -2.79
C LEU A 75 19.25 15.90 -3.68
N GLU A 76 19.40 17.11 -3.15
CA GLU A 76 19.24 18.36 -3.93
C GLU A 76 20.25 18.51 -5.07
N GLY A 77 21.37 17.78 -5.00
CA GLY A 77 22.40 17.74 -6.04
C GLY A 77 22.17 16.68 -7.12
N VAL A 78 21.18 15.80 -6.97
CA VAL A 78 20.89 14.74 -7.94
C VAL A 78 20.23 15.33 -9.18
N GLU A 79 20.73 14.97 -10.36
CA GLU A 79 20.13 15.41 -11.62
C GLU A 79 18.65 14.98 -11.72
N GLY A 80 17.80 15.91 -12.15
CA GLY A 80 16.37 15.67 -12.29
C GLY A 80 15.55 15.81 -11.01
N VAL A 81 16.19 15.94 -9.83
CA VAL A 81 15.53 16.34 -8.59
C VAL A 81 15.21 17.83 -8.62
N GLY A 82 13.95 18.18 -8.41
CA GLY A 82 13.49 19.57 -8.35
C GLY A 82 13.30 20.06 -6.92
N LEU A 83 12.80 19.20 -6.03
CA LEU A 83 12.49 19.54 -4.65
C LEU A 83 12.87 18.40 -3.70
N THR A 84 13.31 18.75 -2.49
CA THR A 84 13.58 17.80 -1.42
C THR A 84 13.15 18.38 -0.07
N PHE A 85 12.36 17.63 0.68
CA PHE A 85 11.86 18.00 2.00
C PHE A 85 12.14 16.90 3.01
N THR A 86 12.46 17.28 4.24
CA THR A 86 12.55 16.33 5.35
C THR A 86 11.15 16.08 5.91
N VAL A 87 10.68 14.84 5.81
CA VAL A 87 9.38 14.40 6.36
C VAL A 87 9.52 14.02 7.82
N ALA A 88 10.59 13.29 8.15
CA ALA A 88 10.96 12.90 9.50
C ALA A 88 12.49 12.75 9.59
N SER A 89 13.01 12.50 10.80
CA SER A 89 14.44 12.25 10.98
C SER A 89 14.89 11.06 10.11
N GLY A 90 15.78 11.32 9.15
CA GLY A 90 16.27 10.31 8.22
C GLY A 90 15.29 9.93 7.10
N LEU A 91 14.16 10.64 6.95
CA LEU A 91 13.16 10.37 5.91
C LEU A 91 12.90 11.63 5.08
N TYR A 92 13.06 11.51 3.77
CA TYR A 92 13.00 12.61 2.82
C TYR A 92 11.97 12.35 1.72
N SER A 93 11.18 13.36 1.39
CA SER A 93 10.36 13.37 0.18
C SER A 93 11.13 14.11 -0.90
N VAL A 94 11.29 13.46 -2.06
CA VAL A 94 12.04 13.98 -3.21
C VAL A 94 11.11 13.99 -4.42
N THR A 95 10.96 15.14 -5.06
CA THR A 95 10.13 15.30 -6.26
C THR A 95 11.00 15.70 -7.43
N GLY A 96 10.88 15.02 -8.57
CA GLY A 96 11.68 15.29 -9.75
C GLY A 96 11.13 14.64 -11.02
N GLN A 97 10.97 15.41 -12.10
CA GLN A 97 10.39 14.89 -13.35
C GLN A 97 11.31 13.88 -14.05
N ASN A 98 12.63 13.95 -13.82
CA ASN A 98 13.63 13.08 -14.45
C ASN A 98 14.60 12.48 -13.42
N ALA A 99 14.26 12.54 -12.13
CA ALA A 99 15.05 11.85 -11.12
C ALA A 99 14.96 10.34 -11.36
N SER A 100 16.05 9.61 -11.11
CA SER A 100 16.05 8.15 -11.16
C SER A 100 16.44 7.57 -9.81
N SER A 101 15.85 6.44 -9.44
CA SER A 101 16.18 5.72 -8.21
C SER A 101 17.66 5.36 -8.14
N ARG A 102 18.26 5.06 -9.29
CA ARG A 102 19.68 4.76 -9.39
C ARG A 102 20.55 5.98 -9.07
N ALA A 103 20.25 7.14 -9.65
CA ALA A 103 21.01 8.37 -9.36
C ALA A 103 20.84 8.80 -7.88
N ILE A 104 19.65 8.64 -7.32
CA ILE A 104 19.38 8.88 -5.90
C ILE A 104 20.21 7.93 -5.02
N TYR A 105 20.23 6.63 -5.35
CA TYR A 105 21.01 5.63 -4.64
C TYR A 105 22.51 5.96 -4.69
N GLU A 106 23.05 6.20 -5.89
CA GLU A 106 24.46 6.50 -6.10
C GLU A 106 24.91 7.75 -5.34
N ALA A 107 24.06 8.77 -5.20
CA ALA A 107 24.37 9.97 -4.44
C ALA A 107 24.45 9.76 -2.92
N LEU A 108 23.81 8.70 -2.41
CA LEU A 108 23.68 8.43 -0.96
C LEU A 108 24.47 7.22 -0.48
N ALA A 109 24.83 6.28 -1.36
CA ALA A 109 25.40 4.98 -1.01
C ALA A 109 26.71 5.06 -0.20
N ASP A 110 27.50 6.11 -0.37
CA ASP A 110 28.74 6.31 0.40
C ASP A 110 28.50 6.82 1.84
N TYR A 111 27.27 7.23 2.16
CA TYR A 111 26.91 7.89 3.43
C TYR A 111 25.92 7.09 4.27
N CYS A 112 25.08 6.28 3.63
CA CYS A 112 24.08 5.43 4.28
C CYS A 112 23.72 4.26 3.36
N GLU A 113 22.91 3.33 3.85
CA GLU A 113 22.21 2.33 3.03
C GLU A 113 20.81 2.88 2.71
N PRO A 114 20.60 3.57 1.57
CA PRO A 114 19.36 4.29 1.34
C PRO A 114 18.23 3.33 0.94
N TRP A 115 17.07 3.51 1.55
CA TRP A 115 15.84 2.84 1.11
C TRP A 115 15.05 3.82 0.26
N ILE A 116 14.80 3.45 -1.00
CA ILE A 116 14.15 4.32 -1.97
C ILE A 116 12.82 3.70 -2.32
N TYR A 117 11.75 4.46 -2.11
CA TYR A 117 10.41 4.11 -2.52
C TYR A 117 9.89 5.11 -3.52
N ARG A 118 9.05 4.65 -4.45
CA ARG A 118 8.37 5.49 -5.44
C ARG A 118 6.87 5.39 -5.21
N ASN A 119 6.20 6.54 -5.29
CA ASN A 119 4.75 6.51 -5.31
C ASN A 119 4.27 5.97 -6.66
N ALA A 120 3.52 4.88 -6.62
CA ALA A 120 3.08 4.11 -7.77
C ALA A 120 1.56 4.02 -7.82
N LYS A 121 1.02 4.06 -9.04
CA LYS A 121 -0.35 3.67 -9.30
C LYS A 121 -0.39 2.17 -9.57
N LEU A 122 -1.22 1.46 -8.82
CA LEU A 122 -1.35 0.01 -8.91
C LEU A 122 -2.65 -0.38 -9.62
N GLU A 123 -2.59 -1.45 -10.40
CA GLU A 123 -3.72 -2.09 -11.06
C GLU A 123 -3.96 -3.48 -10.45
N TYR A 124 -5.11 -3.62 -9.79
CA TYR A 124 -5.56 -4.86 -9.17
C TYR A 124 -6.52 -5.58 -10.13
N ALA A 125 -6.24 -6.86 -10.41
CA ALA A 125 -7.08 -7.66 -11.30
C ALA A 125 -8.36 -8.19 -10.63
N SER A 126 -8.36 -8.31 -9.31
CA SER A 126 -9.46 -8.88 -8.53
C SER A 126 -9.76 -8.05 -7.29
N SER A 127 -10.91 -8.33 -6.67
CA SER A 127 -11.22 -7.85 -5.34
C SER A 127 -10.29 -8.46 -4.29
N LEU A 128 -10.20 -7.79 -3.14
CA LEU A 128 -9.47 -8.24 -1.97
C LEU A 128 -10.44 -8.53 -0.83
N GLU A 129 -10.40 -9.74 -0.28
CA GLU A 129 -11.08 -10.08 0.96
C GLU A 129 -10.21 -9.63 2.13
N LEU A 130 -10.76 -8.80 3.03
CA LEU A 130 -10.08 -8.33 4.23
C LEU A 130 -10.49 -9.14 5.46
N ASP A 131 -11.72 -9.65 5.46
CA ASP A 131 -12.24 -10.61 6.42
C ASP A 131 -13.41 -11.41 5.79
N ALA A 132 -14.12 -12.21 6.58
CA ALA A 132 -15.22 -13.04 6.11
C ALA A 132 -16.44 -12.27 5.55
N ASN A 133 -16.58 -10.97 5.85
CA ASN A 133 -17.74 -10.16 5.50
C ASN A 133 -17.38 -8.91 4.67
N THR A 134 -16.10 -8.63 4.48
CA THR A 134 -15.59 -7.39 3.92
C THR A 134 -14.70 -7.68 2.73
N THR A 135 -15.22 -7.35 1.54
CA THR A 135 -14.50 -7.46 0.28
C THR A 135 -14.36 -6.08 -0.33
N LEU A 136 -13.12 -5.67 -0.60
CA LEU A 136 -12.85 -4.47 -1.39
C LEU A 136 -12.84 -4.80 -2.88
N PRO A 137 -13.65 -4.10 -3.69
CA PRO A 137 -13.61 -4.28 -5.13
C PRO A 137 -12.36 -3.62 -5.74
N ALA A 138 -11.87 -4.19 -6.84
CA ALA A 138 -10.66 -3.73 -7.53
C ALA A 138 -10.68 -2.22 -7.88
N TYR A 139 -11.84 -1.65 -8.23
CA TYR A 139 -11.94 -0.23 -8.56
C TYR A 139 -11.66 0.69 -7.36
N VAL A 140 -11.88 0.24 -6.13
CA VAL A 140 -11.50 0.97 -4.90
C VAL A 140 -10.01 0.83 -4.67
N LEU A 141 -9.47 -0.40 -4.78
CA LEU A 141 -8.04 -0.68 -4.62
C LEU A 141 -7.18 0.16 -5.58
N ASN A 142 -7.62 0.31 -6.83
CA ASN A 142 -6.94 1.11 -7.86
C ASN A 142 -6.86 2.62 -7.56
N GLN A 143 -7.56 3.12 -6.52
CA GLN A 143 -7.48 4.52 -6.08
C GLN A 143 -6.55 4.71 -4.88
N LEU A 144 -6.04 3.62 -4.29
CA LEU A 144 -5.21 3.69 -3.09
C LEU A 144 -3.79 4.13 -3.46
N PRO A 145 -3.21 5.10 -2.74
CA PRO A 145 -1.81 5.44 -2.91
C PRO A 145 -0.93 4.28 -2.43
N ALA A 146 0.14 3.99 -3.15
CA ALA A 146 1.11 2.97 -2.77
C ALA A 146 2.53 3.49 -2.93
N TYR A 147 3.41 3.11 -2.00
CA TYR A 147 4.85 3.27 -2.13
C TYR A 147 5.47 1.89 -2.31
N VAL A 148 6.22 1.73 -3.40
CA VAL A 148 6.87 0.48 -3.79
C VAL A 148 8.36 0.72 -3.96
N GLY A 149 9.18 -0.33 -3.92
CA GLY A 149 10.62 -0.26 -4.11
C GLY A 149 11.00 0.55 -5.36
N GLY A 150 11.99 1.43 -5.23
CA GLY A 150 12.34 2.38 -6.27
C GLY A 150 12.92 1.74 -7.54
N PHE A 151 13.33 0.48 -7.47
CA PHE A 151 13.99 -0.22 -8.58
C PHE A 151 13.02 -1.04 -9.45
N HIS A 152 11.73 -1.06 -9.12
CA HIS A 152 10.71 -1.64 -10.00
C HIS A 152 10.50 -0.83 -11.27
N GLU A 153 10.00 -1.50 -12.31
CA GLU A 153 9.62 -0.93 -13.60
C GLU A 153 8.11 -0.93 -13.80
N GLU A 154 7.63 -0.09 -14.73
CA GLU A 154 6.22 -0.11 -15.10
C GLU A 154 5.89 -1.45 -15.76
N GLY A 155 4.85 -2.10 -15.26
CA GLY A 155 4.41 -3.40 -15.71
C GLY A 155 4.78 -4.56 -14.78
N ASP A 156 5.65 -4.33 -13.79
CA ASP A 156 6.01 -5.36 -12.80
C ASP A 156 4.79 -5.78 -11.97
N GLU A 157 4.71 -7.08 -11.65
CA GLU A 157 3.74 -7.62 -10.71
C GLU A 157 4.37 -7.74 -9.33
N ILE A 158 3.75 -7.10 -8.34
CA ILE A 158 4.23 -7.06 -6.95
C ILE A 158 3.19 -7.61 -6.00
N LYS A 159 3.66 -8.21 -4.90
CA LYS A 159 2.81 -8.57 -3.77
C LYS A 159 2.72 -7.40 -2.82
N VAL A 160 1.50 -7.03 -2.47
CA VAL A 160 1.22 -5.92 -1.56
C VAL A 160 0.37 -6.38 -0.40
N ASN A 161 0.61 -5.76 0.75
CA ASN A 161 -0.28 -5.81 1.88
C ASN A 161 -1.10 -4.52 1.92
N VAL A 162 -2.42 -4.66 2.02
CA VAL A 162 -3.37 -3.55 2.06
C VAL A 162 -3.99 -3.52 3.45
N LEU A 163 -3.78 -2.43 4.18
CA LEU A 163 -4.36 -2.17 5.50
C LEU A 163 -5.39 -1.06 5.38
N ILE A 164 -6.58 -1.27 5.93
CA ILE A 164 -7.71 -0.36 5.73
C ILE A 164 -8.45 -0.18 7.03
N GLN A 165 -8.77 1.07 7.32
CA GLN A 165 -9.65 1.47 8.40
C GLN A 165 -10.92 2.05 7.77
N VAL A 166 -12.06 1.48 8.14
CA VAL A 166 -13.38 1.90 7.73
C VAL A 166 -14.12 2.40 8.96
N THR A 167 -14.59 3.65 8.90
CA THR A 167 -15.46 4.25 9.93
C THR A 167 -16.74 4.66 9.24
N ASP A 168 -17.87 4.30 9.84
CA ASP A 168 -19.19 4.58 9.30
C ASP A 168 -19.44 4.14 7.85
N GLY A 169 -18.83 3.01 7.45
CA GLY A 169 -18.92 2.48 6.09
C GLY A 169 -18.10 3.26 5.04
N GLN A 170 -17.26 4.21 5.47
CA GLN A 170 -16.32 4.92 4.62
C GLN A 170 -14.88 4.53 4.95
N VAL A 171 -14.05 4.33 3.93
CA VAL A 171 -12.60 4.16 4.10
C VAL A 171 -12.02 5.48 4.59
N VAL A 172 -11.60 5.51 5.85
CA VAL A 172 -10.99 6.70 6.49
C VAL A 172 -9.46 6.63 6.45
N ASN A 173 -8.90 5.43 6.38
CA ASN A 173 -7.46 5.23 6.18
C ASN A 173 -7.23 4.02 5.28
N ALA A 174 -6.26 4.13 4.38
CA ALA A 174 -5.80 3.01 3.58
C ALA A 174 -4.30 3.15 3.36
N GLN A 175 -3.58 2.06 3.59
CA GLN A 175 -2.14 1.99 3.40
C GLN A 175 -1.82 0.75 2.59
N VAL A 176 -1.00 0.94 1.56
CA VAL A 176 -0.53 -0.14 0.70
C VAL A 176 0.98 -0.15 0.77
N PHE A 177 1.52 -1.28 1.20
CA PHE A 177 2.96 -1.50 1.27
C PHE A 177 3.32 -2.74 0.47
N GLU A 178 4.40 -2.63 -0.30
CA GLU A 178 5.02 -3.80 -0.90
C GLU A 178 5.49 -4.75 0.20
N MET A 179 5.21 -6.04 0.02
CA MET A 179 5.75 -7.06 0.91
C MET A 179 7.20 -7.33 0.49
N PRO A 180 8.17 -7.33 1.43
CA PRO A 180 9.52 -7.75 1.09
C PRO A 180 9.44 -9.15 0.52
N GLU A 181 10.10 -9.38 -0.62
CA GLU A 181 10.30 -10.74 -1.10
C GLU A 181 10.95 -11.52 0.03
N THR A 182 10.18 -12.44 0.64
CA THR A 182 10.76 -13.40 1.54
C THR A 182 11.69 -14.24 0.68
N VAL A 183 12.99 -13.97 0.74
CA VAL A 183 14.01 -14.92 0.29
C VAL A 183 13.64 -16.22 1.01
N PRO A 184 13.26 -17.29 0.29
CA PRO A 184 12.94 -18.54 0.96
C PRO A 184 14.14 -18.90 1.80
N LEU A 185 13.95 -18.99 3.12
CA LEU A 185 14.94 -19.61 3.99
C LEU A 185 15.28 -20.95 3.32
N PRO A 186 16.57 -21.25 3.07
CA PRO A 186 16.93 -22.52 2.49
C PRO A 186 16.23 -23.59 3.32
N GLU A 187 15.42 -24.43 2.65
CA GLU A 187 14.83 -25.57 3.32
C GLU A 187 15.98 -26.24 4.09
N PRO A 188 15.82 -26.52 5.40
CA PRO A 188 16.85 -27.24 6.12
C PRO A 188 17.07 -28.54 5.33
N GLY A 189 18.20 -28.59 4.62
CA GLY A 189 18.58 -29.77 3.88
C GLY A 189 18.57 -30.94 4.86
N PRO A 190 18.31 -32.17 4.39
CA PRO A 190 18.35 -33.33 5.26
C PRO A 190 19.67 -33.29 6.01
N PHE A 191 19.59 -33.12 7.33
CA PHE A 191 20.75 -33.07 8.21
C PHE A 191 21.41 -34.45 8.13
N ASN A 192 22.39 -34.59 7.24
CA ASN A 192 23.12 -35.83 7.10
C ASN A 192 24.12 -35.88 8.26
N ALA A 193 23.69 -36.43 9.39
CA ALA A 193 24.48 -36.56 10.61
C ALA A 193 25.76 -37.41 10.45
N THR A 194 26.07 -37.86 9.23
CA THR A 194 27.20 -38.72 8.91
C THR A 194 28.48 -37.94 8.56
N ASP A 195 28.39 -36.66 8.20
CA ASP A 195 29.57 -35.87 7.78
C ASP A 195 30.24 -35.10 8.94
N ALA A 196 29.61 -35.04 10.12
CA ALA A 196 30.15 -34.33 11.29
C ALA A 196 31.12 -35.17 12.16
N PHE A 197 31.46 -36.39 11.75
CA PHE A 197 32.24 -37.33 12.58
C PHE A 197 33.57 -37.80 11.95
N ASN A 198 34.09 -37.10 10.93
CA ASN A 198 35.36 -37.47 10.29
C ASN A 198 36.44 -36.36 10.27
N GLU A 199 36.20 -35.20 10.88
CA GLU A 199 37.20 -34.12 11.03
C GLU A 199 37.76 -34.01 12.46
N THR A 200 38.05 -35.14 13.12
CA THR A 200 38.73 -35.10 14.44
C THR A 200 39.89 -36.08 14.56
N ASN A 201 40.59 -36.36 13.46
CA ASN A 201 41.80 -37.17 13.53
C ASN A 201 42.85 -36.76 12.49
N GLN A 202 43.28 -35.51 12.53
CA GLN A 202 44.55 -35.09 11.92
C GLN A 202 45.07 -33.84 12.63
N THR A 203 45.65 -34.04 13.82
CA THR A 203 46.58 -33.09 14.43
C THR A 203 47.40 -33.84 15.48
N GLY A 204 48.53 -34.35 15.04
CA GLY A 204 49.53 -34.97 15.89
C GLY A 204 50.71 -35.41 15.03
N GLU A 205 51.91 -35.01 15.46
CA GLU A 205 53.24 -35.38 14.93
C GLU A 205 53.67 -34.57 13.70
N ASP A 206 54.78 -33.82 13.65
CA ASP A 206 55.88 -33.62 14.61
C ASP A 206 56.60 -32.30 14.25
N GLU A 207 56.83 -31.44 15.25
CA GLU A 207 57.92 -30.48 15.24
C GLU A 207 59.17 -31.19 15.75
N SER A 208 60.23 -31.29 14.94
CA SER A 208 61.59 -31.44 15.46
C SER A 208 62.67 -31.28 14.39
N ASN A 209 63.69 -30.53 14.79
CA ASN A 209 65.06 -30.41 14.27
C ASN A 209 65.33 -29.33 13.21
N ASN A 210 65.99 -28.22 13.58
CA ASN A 210 67.44 -28.11 13.87
C ASN A 210 68.23 -28.29 12.56
N GLY A 211 69.01 -27.36 12.03
CA GLY A 211 69.77 -26.24 12.58
C GLY A 211 70.82 -25.87 11.53
N SER A 212 71.39 -24.68 11.67
CA SER A 212 72.78 -24.33 11.36
C SER A 212 73.36 -24.40 9.92
N GLU A 213 73.93 -23.25 9.56
CA GLU A 213 75.29 -23.04 9.00
C GLU A 213 75.55 -23.09 7.47
N GLU A 214 76.24 -22.01 7.05
CA GLU A 214 77.30 -21.90 6.03
C GLU A 214 76.91 -22.16 4.55
N GLN A 215 77.23 -21.32 3.56
CA GLN A 215 78.24 -20.27 3.32
C GLN A 215 77.69 -19.26 2.29
#